data_AF-A0AA41X179-F1
#
_entry.id   AF-A0AA41X179-F1
#
_cell.length_a   1.000
_cell.length_b   1.000
_cell.length_c   1.000
_cell.angle_alpha   90.00
_cell.angle_beta   90.00
_cell.angle_gamma   90.00
#
_symmetry.space_group_name_H-M   'P 1'
#
loop_
_entity.id
_entity.type
_entity.pdbx_description
1 polymer ?
#
loop_
_entity_poly.entity_id
_entity_poly.type
_entity_poly.pdbx_seq_one_letter_code
_entity_poly.pdbx_strand_id
1 'polypeptide(L)'
;MVYLLGSCFTGEELALYADDILAEYYSYLANLGVDTKAILEWQSLVSYAWADFERFLVGWSPGNKKLNAYSQSETQKVLGSEKASQSY
;
A
#
# COMPACT_ATOMS: atom_id res chain seq x y z
N MET A 1 -8.61 0.03 2.68
CA MET A 1 -7.37 0.48 3.34
C MET A 1 -6.72 1.63 2.59
N VAL A 2 -6.07 1.37 1.45
CA VAL A 2 -5.32 2.35 0.64
C VAL A 2 -6.12 3.63 0.34
N TYR A 3 -7.35 3.50 -0.17
CA TYR A 3 -8.20 4.66 -0.43
C TYR A 3 -8.50 5.49 0.82
N LEU A 4 -8.72 4.84 1.96
CA LEU A 4 -8.99 5.50 3.24
C LEU A 4 -7.75 6.26 3.71
N LEU A 5 -6.61 5.58 3.77
CA LEU A 5 -5.33 6.19 4.17
C LEU A 5 -4.97 7.38 3.28
N GLY A 6 -5.06 7.23 1.95
CA GLY A 6 -4.84 8.32 1.01
C GLY A 6 -5.91 9.43 1.02
N SER A 7 -7.03 9.23 1.73
CA SER A 7 -8.02 10.29 1.97
C SER A 7 -7.78 11.02 3.29
N CYS A 8 -7.24 10.33 4.29
CA CYS A 8 -6.99 10.86 5.63
C CYS A 8 -5.64 11.55 5.76
N PHE A 9 -4.64 11.13 4.98
CA PHE A 9 -3.25 11.58 5.14
C PHE A 9 -2.68 12.12 3.83
N THR A 10 -1.78 13.09 3.97
CA THR A 10 -0.89 13.55 2.91
C THR A 10 0.21 12.53 2.61
N GLY A 11 0.92 12.69 1.50
CA GLY A 11 2.04 11.80 1.16
C GLY A 11 3.15 11.80 2.21
N GLU A 12 3.43 12.94 2.84
CA GLU A 12 4.43 13.08 3.90
C GLU A 12 3.99 12.35 5.18
N GLU A 13 2.73 12.52 5.59
CA GLU A 13 2.18 11.81 6.74
C GLU A 13 2.12 10.29 6.51
N LEU A 14 1.79 9.85 5.29
CA LEU A 14 1.85 8.43 4.95
C LEU A 14 3.27 7.88 5.05
N ALA A 15 4.28 8.62 4.59
CA ALA A 15 5.68 8.20 4.72
C ALA A 15 6.14 8.09 6.18
N LEU A 16 5.53 8.85 7.09
CA LEU A 16 5.85 8.80 8.52
C LEU A 16 5.05 7.74 9.29
N TYR A 17 3.77 7.56 8.96
CA TYR A 17 2.84 6.83 9.82
C TYR A 17 2.24 5.56 9.20
N ALA A 18 2.39 5.32 7.89
CA ALA A 18 1.69 4.22 7.25
C ALA A 18 2.10 2.85 7.80
N ASP A 19 3.38 2.62 8.08
CA ASP A 19 3.87 1.35 8.63
C ASP A 19 3.27 1.08 10.02
N ASP A 20 3.24 2.09 10.89
CA ASP A 20 2.66 1.98 12.24
C ASP A 20 1.14 1.73 12.18
N ILE A 21 0.43 2.46 11.32
CA ILE A 21 -1.02 2.30 11.14
C ILE A 21 -1.35 0.90 10.60
N LEU A 22 -0.57 0.40 9.64
CA LEU A 22 -0.75 -0.93 9.08
C LEU A 22 -0.45 -2.02 10.11
N ALA A 23 0.63 -1.87 10.90
CA ALA A 23 0.97 -2.79 11.98
C ALA A 23 -0.16 -2.88 13.02
N GLU A 24 -0.70 -1.74 13.44
CA GLU A 24 -1.82 -1.67 14.38
C GLU A 24 -3.08 -2.34 13.79
N TYR A 25 -3.37 -2.08 12.51
CA TYR A 25 -4.47 -2.74 11.82
C TYR A 25 -4.33 -4.28 11.80
N TYR A 26 -3.14 -4.79 11.49
CA TYR A 26 -2.88 -6.24 11.49
C TYR A 26 -2.98 -6.85 12.88
N SER A 27 -2.53 -6.12 13.91
CA SER A 27 -2.73 -6.49 15.31
C SER A 27 -4.22 -6.63 15.65
N TYR A 28 -5.06 -5.68 15.23
CA TYR A 28 -6.50 -5.79 15.41
C TYR A 28 -7.11 -7.00 14.68
N LEU A 29 -6.69 -7.28 13.44
CA LEU A 29 -7.16 -8.47 12.72
C LEU A 29 -6.80 -9.77 13.46
N ALA A 30 -5.57 -9.86 13.97
CA ALA A 30 -5.13 -11.01 14.75
C ALA A 30 -5.97 -11.18 16.03
N ASN A 31 -6.25 -10.09 16.74
CA ASN A 31 -7.09 -10.09 17.95
C ASN A 31 -8.55 -10.49 17.67
N LEU A 32 -9.06 -10.22 16.46
CA LEU A 32 -10.37 -10.66 16.01
C LEU A 32 -10.40 -12.13 15.56
N GLY A 33 -9.27 -12.83 15.60
CA GLY A 33 -9.17 -14.24 15.23
C GLY A 33 -9.05 -14.48 13.72
N VAL A 34 -8.64 -13.48 12.94
CA VAL A 34 -8.30 -13.68 11.53
C VAL A 34 -7.05 -14.55 11.45
N ASP A 35 -7.06 -15.53 10.53
CA ASP A 35 -5.95 -16.44 10.31
C ASP A 35 -4.64 -15.67 10.02
N THR A 36 -3.57 -16.02 10.73
CA THR A 36 -2.26 -15.39 10.58
C THR A 36 -1.74 -15.51 9.15
N LYS A 37 -2.01 -16.62 8.46
CA LYS A 37 -1.61 -16.78 7.06
C LYS A 37 -2.29 -15.74 6.16
N ALA A 38 -3.59 -15.52 6.35
CA ALA A 38 -4.34 -14.51 5.61
C ALA A 38 -3.83 -13.09 5.88
N ILE A 39 -3.42 -12.78 7.13
CA ILE A 39 -2.82 -11.49 7.49
C ILE A 39 -1.48 -11.30 6.76
N LEU A 40 -0.62 -12.33 6.74
CA LEU A 40 0.68 -12.27 6.06
C LEU A 40 0.52 -12.11 4.55
N GLU A 41 -0.42 -12.85 3.94
CA GLU A 41 -0.76 -12.68 2.53
C GLU A 41 -1.23 -11.25 2.26
N TRP A 42 -2.14 -10.73 3.08
CA TRP A 42 -2.63 -9.35 2.94
C TRP A 42 -1.51 -8.31 3.10
N GLN A 43 -0.60 -8.49 4.06
CA GLN A 43 0.56 -7.62 4.25
C GLN A 43 1.45 -7.60 3.01
N SER A 44 1.69 -8.75 2.38
CA SER A 44 2.48 -8.83 1.14
C SER A 44 1.82 -8.13 -0.05
N LEU A 45 0.49 -7.98 -0.02
CA LEU A 45 -0.30 -7.39 -1.11
C LEU A 45 -0.54 -5.88 -0.95
N VAL A 46 -0.20 -5.28 0.19
CA VAL A 46 -0.54 -3.87 0.45
C VAL A 46 0.12 -2.91 -0.55
N SER A 47 1.39 -3.17 -0.92
CA SER A 47 2.09 -2.37 -1.94
C SER A 47 1.49 -2.56 -3.34
N TYR A 48 0.96 -3.75 -3.65
CA TYR A 48 0.21 -4.00 -4.88
C TYR A 48 -1.09 -3.21 -4.92
N ALA A 49 -1.81 -3.12 -3.79
CA ALA A 49 -3.01 -2.31 -3.68
C ALA A 49 -2.71 -0.80 -3.86
N TRP A 50 -1.57 -0.32 -3.37
CA TRP A 50 -1.10 1.04 -3.64
C TRP A 50 -0.77 1.25 -5.12
N ALA A 51 -0.07 0.31 -5.76
CA ALA A 51 0.27 0.37 -7.18
C ALA A 51 -0.97 0.39 -8.09
N ASP A 52 -1.95 -0.46 -7.80
CA ASP A 52 -3.22 -0.48 -8.54
C ASP A 52 -4.01 0.82 -8.35
N PHE A 53 -4.05 1.34 -7.13
CA PHE A 53 -4.71 2.61 -6.83
C PHE A 53 -4.05 3.80 -7.53
N GLU A 54 -2.71 3.84 -7.56
CA GLU A 54 -1.96 4.85 -8.29
C GLU A 54 -2.25 4.78 -9.79
N ARG A 55 -2.17 3.59 -10.39
CA ARG A 55 -2.49 3.37 -11.81
C ARG A 55 -3.92 3.81 -12.15
N PHE A 56 -4.88 3.49 -11.27
CA PHE A 56 -6.27 3.94 -11.41
C PHE A 56 -6.36 5.47 -11.42
N LEU A 57 -5.72 6.15 -10.47
CA LEU A 57 -5.73 7.60 -10.38
C LEU A 57 -5.04 8.28 -11.56
N VAL A 58 -3.90 7.75 -12.03
CA VAL A 58 -3.23 8.27 -13.23
C VAL A 58 -4.14 8.16 -14.45
N GLY A 59 -4.86 7.04 -14.61
CA GLY A 59 -5.77 6.85 -15.74
C GLY A 59 -7.06 7.68 -15.66
N TRP A 60 -7.59 7.90 -14.45
CA TRP A 60 -8.89 8.57 -14.24
C TRP A 60 -8.78 10.07 -14.00
N SER A 61 -7.79 10.52 -13.22
CA SER A 61 -7.62 11.91 -12.81
C SER A 61 -6.12 12.24 -12.69
N PRO A 62 -5.43 12.46 -13.82
CA PRO A 62 -4.03 12.89 -13.82
C PRO A 62 -3.86 14.17 -12.97
N GLY A 63 -2.88 14.18 -12.07
CA GLY A 63 -2.63 15.32 -11.16
C GLY A 63 -3.45 15.34 -9.88
N ASN A 64 -4.18 14.25 -9.55
CA ASN A 64 -4.85 14.13 -8.27
C ASN A 64 -3.86 14.22 -7.10
N LYS A 65 -4.22 14.95 -6.02
CA LYS A 65 -3.40 15.09 -4.80
C LYS A 65 -3.03 13.77 -4.11
N LYS A 66 -3.76 12.69 -4.41
CA LYS A 66 -3.49 11.33 -3.91
C LYS A 66 -2.36 10.63 -4.67
N LEU A 67 -1.93 11.17 -5.81
CA LEU A 67 -0.67 10.80 -6.46
C LEU A 67 0.45 11.53 -5.73
N ASN A 68 1.28 10.80 -4.99
CA ASN A 68 2.35 11.41 -4.19
C ASN A 68 3.57 10.49 -4.10
N ALA A 69 4.67 11.00 -3.52
CA ALA A 69 5.92 10.26 -3.42
C ALA A 69 5.78 8.93 -2.66
N TYR A 70 4.86 8.86 -1.68
CA TYR A 70 4.60 7.64 -0.94
C TYR A 70 3.97 6.55 -1.83
N SER A 71 2.86 6.85 -2.52
CA SER A 71 2.22 5.88 -3.41
C SER A 71 3.17 5.44 -4.54
N GLN A 72 3.99 6.37 -5.05
CA GLN A 72 4.99 6.08 -6.06
C GLN A 72 6.04 5.11 -5.51
N SER A 73 6.51 5.31 -4.28
CA SER A 73 7.48 4.42 -3.64
C SER A 73 6.92 3.00 -3.47
N GLU A 74 5.65 2.86 -3.08
CA GLU A 74 4.97 1.56 -3.01
C GLU A 74 4.87 0.89 -4.38
N THR A 75 4.55 1.67 -5.42
CA THR A 75 4.53 1.20 -6.80
C THR A 75 5.92 0.72 -7.24
N GLN A 76 7.00 1.45 -6.89
CA GLN A 76 8.36 1.03 -7.21
C GLN A 76 8.79 -0.24 -6.48
N LYS A 77 8.32 -0.48 -5.23
CA LYS A 77 8.57 -1.74 -4.52
C LYS A 77 8.05 -2.94 -5.31
N VAL A 78 6.84 -2.81 -5.88
CA VAL A 78 6.21 -3.86 -6.71
C VAL A 78 6.95 -4.05 -8.04
N LEU A 79 7.27 -2.97 -8.73
CA LEU A 79 7.98 -3.08 -10.02
C LEU A 79 9.42 -3.59 -9.86
N GLY A 80 10.06 -3.31 -8.72
CA GLY A 80 11.38 -3.83 -8.37
C GLY A 80 11.38 -5.32 -8.07
N SER A 81 10.35 -5.83 -7.38
CA SER A 81 10.23 -7.26 -7.07
C SER A 81 9.94 -8.12 -8.30
N GLU A 82 9.20 -7.58 -9.29
CA GLU A 82 8.97 -8.27 -10.57
C GLU A 82 10.25 -8.44 -11.39
N LYS A 83 11.13 -7.44 -11.43
CA LYS A 83 12.42 -7.54 -12.12
C LYS A 83 13.33 -8.61 -11.51
N ALA A 84 13.30 -8.77 -10.18
CA ALA A 84 14.04 -9.83 -9.49
C ALA A 84 13.48 -11.23 -9.79
N SER A 85 12.16 -11.34 -10.01
CA SER A 85 11.47 -12.62 -10.28
C SER A 85 11.61 -13.09 -11.73
N GLN A 86 11.90 -12.19 -12.68
CA GLN A 86 12.13 -12.50 -14.10
C GLN A 86 13.60 -12.83 -14.43
N SER A 87 14.49 -12.80 -13.43
CA SER A 87 15.94 -13.01 -13.60
C SER A 87 16.42 -14.45 -13.32
N TYR A 88 15.51 -15.44 -13.32
CA TYR A 88 15.80 -16.86 -13.06
C TYR A 88 15.34 -17.76 -14.21
#